data_AF-A0A7D7WG13-F1
#
_entry.id   AF-A0A7D7WG13-F1
#
_cell.length_a   1.000
_cell.length_b   1.000
_cell.length_c   1.000
_cell.angle_alpha   90.00
_cell.angle_beta   90.00
_cell.angle_gamma   90.00
#
_symmetry.space_group_name_H-M   'P 1'
#
loop_
_entity.id
_entity.type
_entity.pdbx_description
1 polymer ?
#
loop_
_entity_poly.entity_id
_entity_poly.type
_entity_poly.pdbx_seq_one_letter_code
_entity_poly.pdbx_strand_id
1 'polypeptide(L)'
;MSKSDTLIKSSNNFTNEFLNQVNSIDTSLYENIIDNKTYKLRLNGRAKSFLKNMKTNTNYSDNYISKLVTKIRGKIKEINNSHPMLRYFKLKSYEYEAIAKKKTEKLKERNANKKSFNSREFLILTEELLLSNRFELLYMGLLLASGRRSLELIAGSFSQDNNNRKEYNNILFQGQLKTRDPKRFNTPYSVPLTIDKNLFLSAYSVFVNTSQYKEIRKQWEDKKLSDYAINQLLKRELIKLFDSKFLVSDFRAIYTTIILKREGYFNDSYG
;
A
#
# COMPACT_ATOMS: atom_id res chain seq x y z
N MET A 1 -7.68 -14.27 -19.13
CA MET A 1 -7.60 -14.11 -17.65
C MET A 1 -6.13 -14.22 -17.24
N SER A 2 -5.60 -13.21 -16.54
CA SER A 2 -4.17 -13.22 -16.17
C SER A 2 -3.92 -14.15 -14.97
N LYS A 3 -2.73 -14.78 -14.89
CA LYS A 3 -2.33 -15.64 -13.74
C LYS A 3 -2.47 -14.93 -12.38
N SER A 4 -2.46 -13.60 -12.34
CA SER A 4 -2.68 -12.83 -11.11
C SER A 4 -4.14 -12.75 -10.67
N ASP A 5 -5.09 -12.76 -11.61
CA ASP A 5 -6.53 -12.74 -11.29
C ASP A 5 -6.97 -14.07 -10.64
N THR A 6 -6.36 -15.18 -11.06
CA THR A 6 -6.54 -16.51 -10.46
C THR A 6 -6.00 -16.61 -9.04
N LEU A 7 -4.84 -16.01 -8.76
CA LEU A 7 -4.23 -15.96 -7.42
C LEU A 7 -5.05 -15.13 -6.42
N ILE A 8 -5.68 -14.03 -6.87
CA ILE A 8 -6.48 -13.16 -6.00
C ILE A 8 -7.83 -13.80 -5.66
N LYS A 9 -8.53 -14.38 -6.65
CA LYS A 9 -9.76 -15.17 -6.42
C LYS A 9 -9.49 -16.35 -5.46
N SER A 10 -8.38 -17.07 -5.65
CA SER A 10 -7.94 -18.14 -4.75
C SER A 10 -7.70 -17.66 -3.31
N SER A 11 -7.04 -16.52 -3.11
CA SER A 11 -6.76 -16.00 -1.76
C SER A 11 -8.02 -15.54 -1.01
N ASN A 12 -9.03 -15.03 -1.74
CA ASN A 12 -10.29 -14.59 -1.15
C ASN A 12 -11.19 -15.79 -0.78
N ASN A 13 -11.22 -16.85 -1.60
CA ASN A 13 -11.87 -18.11 -1.23
C ASN A 13 -11.22 -18.72 0.01
N PHE A 14 -9.90 -18.84 0.05
CA PHE A 14 -9.20 -19.38 1.22
C PHE A 14 -9.42 -18.56 2.49
N THR A 15 -9.40 -17.21 2.39
CA THR A 15 -9.65 -16.35 3.55
C THR A 15 -11.10 -16.48 4.06
N ASN A 16 -12.08 -16.57 3.15
CA ASN A 16 -13.49 -16.68 3.52
C ASN A 16 -13.83 -18.07 4.06
N GLU A 17 -13.30 -19.15 3.45
CA GLU A 17 -13.37 -20.50 4.02
C GLU A 17 -12.74 -20.55 5.42
N PHE A 18 -11.60 -19.89 5.61
CA PHE A 18 -10.95 -19.80 6.90
C PHE A 18 -11.79 -19.04 7.93
N LEU A 19 -12.41 -17.91 7.57
CA LEU A 19 -13.28 -17.16 8.48
C LEU A 19 -14.56 -17.92 8.79
N ASN A 20 -15.13 -18.64 7.83
CA ASN A 20 -16.28 -19.51 8.05
C ASN A 20 -15.94 -20.66 8.99
N GLN A 21 -14.73 -21.21 8.89
CA GLN A 21 -14.22 -22.17 9.86
C GLN A 21 -14.02 -21.54 11.24
N VAL A 22 -13.47 -20.32 11.35
CA VAL A 22 -13.31 -19.65 12.65
C VAL A 22 -14.66 -19.29 13.29
N ASN A 23 -15.63 -18.81 12.52
CA ASN A 23 -16.95 -18.45 13.03
C ASN A 23 -17.75 -19.68 13.48
N SER A 24 -17.71 -20.80 12.74
CA SER A 24 -18.36 -22.05 13.15
C SER A 24 -17.69 -22.69 14.37
N ILE A 25 -16.42 -22.37 14.60
CA ILE A 25 -15.66 -22.80 15.77
C ILE A 25 -16.11 -22.06 17.03
N ASP A 26 -16.41 -20.77 16.98
CA ASP A 26 -16.88 -20.03 18.16
C ASP A 26 -18.26 -20.51 18.63
N THR A 27 -19.17 -20.85 17.71
CA THR A 27 -20.49 -21.42 18.05
C THR A 27 -20.37 -22.83 18.65
N SER A 28 -19.61 -23.71 18.00
CA SER A 28 -19.48 -25.12 18.43
C SER A 28 -18.62 -25.33 19.68
N LEU A 29 -17.66 -24.43 19.96
CA LEU A 29 -16.82 -24.51 21.15
C LEU A 29 -17.53 -23.94 22.39
N TYR A 30 -18.33 -22.88 22.26
CA TYR A 30 -19.00 -22.31 23.44
C TYR A 30 -20.04 -23.28 24.03
N GLU A 31 -20.73 -24.05 23.19
CA GLU A 31 -21.83 -24.93 23.61
C GLU A 31 -21.36 -26.26 24.25
N ASN A 32 -20.10 -26.69 24.02
CA ASN A 32 -19.62 -28.03 24.40
C ASN A 32 -18.37 -28.03 25.28
N ILE A 33 -18.08 -26.93 26.00
CA ILE A 33 -16.89 -26.81 26.83
C ILE A 33 -17.23 -26.73 28.31
N ILE A 34 -16.64 -27.66 29.05
CA ILE A 34 -16.83 -27.85 30.49
C ILE A 34 -15.98 -26.84 31.28
N ASP A 35 -14.87 -26.32 30.73
CA ASP A 35 -14.02 -25.34 31.41
C ASP A 35 -13.09 -24.51 30.47
N ASN A 36 -12.65 -23.33 30.95
CA ASN A 36 -11.81 -22.37 30.22
C ASN A 36 -10.40 -22.90 29.84
N LYS A 37 -9.83 -23.83 30.62
CA LYS A 37 -8.52 -24.44 30.33
C LYS A 37 -8.62 -25.34 29.10
N THR A 38 -9.70 -26.14 29.03
CA THR A 38 -10.00 -26.99 27.88
C THR A 38 -10.23 -26.17 26.61
N TYR A 39 -10.94 -25.03 26.70
CA TYR A 39 -11.11 -24.09 25.58
C TYR A 39 -9.78 -23.59 25.02
N LYS A 40 -8.92 -23.06 25.89
CA LYS A 40 -7.61 -22.52 25.51
C LYS A 40 -6.70 -23.58 24.89
N LEU A 41 -6.73 -24.82 25.41
CA LEU A 41 -5.95 -25.93 24.86
C LEU A 41 -6.41 -26.29 23.43
N ARG A 42 -7.72 -26.42 23.21
CA ARG A 42 -8.30 -26.72 21.89
C ARG A 42 -8.00 -25.61 20.89
N LEU A 43 -8.14 -24.35 21.28
CA LEU A 43 -7.77 -23.20 20.44
C LEU A 43 -6.30 -23.22 20.03
N ASN A 44 -5.40 -23.50 20.98
CA ASN A 44 -3.96 -23.59 20.69
C ASN A 44 -3.66 -24.73 19.71
N GLY A 45 -4.22 -25.92 19.93
CA GLY A 45 -4.08 -27.07 19.04
C GLY A 45 -4.54 -26.75 17.61
N ARG A 46 -5.71 -26.12 17.46
CA ARG A 46 -6.21 -25.69 16.15
C ARG A 46 -5.33 -24.62 15.51
N ALA A 47 -4.94 -23.58 16.25
CA ALA A 47 -4.04 -22.54 15.74
C ALA A 47 -2.73 -23.14 15.19
N LYS A 48 -2.13 -24.09 15.91
CA LYS A 48 -0.93 -24.82 15.46
C LYS A 48 -1.20 -25.64 14.21
N SER A 49 -2.29 -26.40 14.17
CA SER A 49 -2.68 -27.21 13.01
C SER A 49 -2.87 -26.33 11.76
N PHE A 50 -3.59 -25.22 11.89
CA PHE A 50 -3.79 -24.27 10.79
C PHE A 50 -2.48 -23.66 10.29
N LEU A 51 -1.63 -23.18 11.19
CA LEU A 51 -0.32 -22.64 10.80
C LEU A 51 0.56 -23.70 10.15
N LYS A 52 0.49 -24.96 10.61
CA LYS A 52 1.21 -26.07 9.98
C LYS A 52 0.69 -26.31 8.56
N ASN A 53 -0.62 -26.45 8.38
CA ASN A 53 -1.23 -26.66 7.06
C ASN A 53 -0.90 -25.53 6.09
N MET A 54 -0.91 -24.27 6.54
CA MET A 54 -0.47 -23.13 5.73
C MET A 54 0.99 -23.26 5.29
N LYS A 55 1.86 -23.84 6.12
CA LYS A 55 3.29 -23.96 5.81
C LYS A 55 3.61 -25.20 4.97
N THR A 56 2.88 -26.29 5.14
CA THR A 56 3.18 -27.58 4.52
C THR A 56 2.40 -27.83 3.24
N ASN A 57 1.14 -27.38 3.16
CA ASN A 57 0.24 -27.74 2.04
C ASN A 57 0.15 -26.64 0.98
N THR A 58 0.88 -25.55 1.14
CA THR A 58 0.85 -24.44 0.22
C THR A 58 2.28 -24.12 -0.22
N ASN A 59 2.52 -23.99 -1.52
CA ASN A 59 3.79 -23.49 -2.06
C ASN A 59 3.95 -21.98 -1.80
N TYR A 60 3.50 -21.49 -0.65
CA TYR A 60 3.51 -20.08 -0.30
C TYR A 60 4.86 -19.68 0.29
N SER A 61 5.39 -18.57 -0.21
CA SER A 61 6.56 -17.94 0.42
C SER A 61 6.26 -17.52 1.87
N ASP A 62 7.28 -17.52 2.74
CA ASP A 62 7.16 -17.06 4.13
C ASP A 62 6.53 -15.67 4.25
N ASN A 63 6.86 -14.76 3.31
CA ASN A 63 6.30 -13.42 3.28
C ASN A 63 4.80 -13.41 2.96
N TYR A 64 4.34 -14.33 2.10
CA TYR A 64 2.91 -14.49 1.84
C TYR A 64 2.18 -15.06 3.06
N ILE A 65 2.74 -16.09 3.70
CA ILE A 65 2.20 -16.65 4.95
C ILE A 65 2.09 -15.57 6.03
N SER A 66 3.13 -14.73 6.19
CA SER A 66 3.10 -13.60 7.14
C SER A 66 1.98 -12.59 6.88
N LYS A 67 1.74 -12.25 5.60
CA LYS A 67 0.61 -11.38 5.20
C LYS A 67 -0.73 -12.04 5.50
N LEU A 68 -0.87 -13.33 5.24
CA LEU A 68 -2.09 -14.09 5.48
C LEU A 68 -2.40 -14.18 6.98
N VAL A 69 -1.38 -14.49 7.80
CA VAL A 69 -1.50 -14.47 9.27
C VAL A 69 -1.92 -13.09 9.76
N THR A 70 -1.33 -12.03 9.22
CA THR A 70 -1.70 -10.65 9.57
C THR A 70 -3.16 -10.33 9.20
N LYS A 71 -3.61 -10.72 8.00
CA LYS A 71 -4.99 -10.53 7.52
C LYS A 71 -5.99 -11.24 8.43
N ILE A 72 -5.74 -12.50 8.74
CA ILE A 72 -6.57 -13.31 9.62
C ILE A 72 -6.65 -12.72 11.02
N ARG A 73 -5.50 -12.36 11.61
CA ARG A 73 -5.46 -11.72 12.93
C ARG A 73 -6.24 -10.40 12.93
N GLY A 74 -6.19 -9.63 11.85
CA GLY A 74 -6.99 -8.43 11.66
C GLY A 74 -8.48 -8.73 11.75
N LYS A 75 -8.95 -9.77 11.05
CA LYS A 75 -10.35 -10.21 11.09
C LYS A 75 -10.79 -10.73 12.45
N ILE A 76 -9.94 -11.47 13.15
CA ILE A 76 -10.24 -11.88 14.54
C ILE A 76 -10.40 -10.65 15.45
N LYS A 77 -9.57 -9.61 15.27
CA LYS A 77 -9.70 -8.36 16.03
C LYS A 77 -10.98 -7.57 15.73
N GLU A 78 -11.46 -7.63 14.49
CA GLU A 78 -12.73 -7.01 14.08
C GLU A 78 -13.92 -7.67 14.81
N ILE A 79 -13.85 -8.99 15.05
CA ILE A 79 -14.87 -9.73 15.80
C ILE A 79 -14.72 -9.46 17.31
N ASN A 80 -13.51 -9.67 17.85
CA ASN A 80 -13.19 -9.44 19.25
C ASN A 80 -11.68 -9.16 19.42
N ASN A 81 -11.34 -7.94 19.82
CA ASN A 81 -9.95 -7.50 19.99
C ASN A 81 -9.19 -8.25 21.10
N SER A 82 -9.89 -8.88 22.04
CA SER A 82 -9.33 -9.66 23.15
C SER A 82 -9.46 -11.17 22.95
N HIS A 83 -9.79 -11.63 21.74
CA HIS A 83 -10.02 -13.04 21.47
C HIS A 83 -8.78 -13.91 21.75
N PRO A 84 -8.87 -15.02 22.52
CA PRO A 84 -7.70 -15.84 22.90
C PRO A 84 -6.91 -16.41 21.72
N MET A 85 -7.56 -16.65 20.57
CA MET A 85 -6.89 -17.06 19.32
C MET A 85 -5.76 -16.11 18.92
N LEU A 86 -5.84 -14.81 19.25
CA LEU A 86 -4.79 -13.83 18.95
C LEU A 86 -3.48 -14.13 19.69
N ARG A 87 -3.49 -14.92 20.77
CA ARG A 87 -2.28 -15.37 21.46
C ARG A 87 -1.57 -16.51 20.72
N TYR A 88 -2.36 -17.40 20.11
CA TYR A 88 -1.87 -18.66 19.52
C TYR A 88 -1.63 -18.55 18.01
N PHE A 89 -2.48 -17.81 17.29
CA PHE A 89 -2.42 -17.67 15.84
C PHE A 89 -1.45 -16.54 15.42
N LYS A 90 -0.16 -16.78 15.64
CA LYS A 90 0.95 -15.88 15.26
C LYS A 90 2.15 -16.69 14.79
N LEU A 91 3.02 -16.08 14.00
CA LEU A 91 4.32 -16.66 13.71
C LEU A 91 5.20 -16.63 14.96
N LYS A 92 6.19 -17.53 15.02
CA LYS A 92 7.20 -17.54 16.09
C LYS A 92 8.29 -16.49 15.82
N SER A 93 9.07 -16.12 16.85
CA SER A 93 10.11 -15.09 16.73
C SER A 93 11.09 -15.37 15.60
N TYR A 94 11.66 -16.58 15.57
CA TYR A 94 12.61 -17.00 14.52
C TYR A 94 12.04 -16.93 13.10
N GLU A 95 10.72 -17.08 12.95
CA GLU A 95 10.05 -16.99 11.64
C GLU A 95 9.96 -15.52 11.19
N TYR A 96 9.64 -14.62 12.12
CA TYR A 96 9.70 -13.18 11.85
C TYR A 96 11.12 -12.73 11.54
N GLU A 97 12.12 -13.23 12.27
CA GLU A 97 13.54 -12.95 12.02
C GLU A 97 13.99 -13.44 10.64
N ALA A 98 13.62 -14.66 10.25
CA ALA A 98 13.92 -15.18 8.91
C ALA A 98 13.28 -14.33 7.80
N ILE A 99 12.03 -13.90 7.97
CA ILE A 99 11.36 -12.99 7.03
C ILE A 99 12.05 -11.63 6.98
N ALA A 100 12.45 -11.09 8.14
CA ALA A 100 13.16 -9.81 8.23
C ALA A 100 14.52 -9.88 7.54
N LYS A 101 15.30 -10.94 7.79
CA LYS A 101 16.59 -11.20 7.15
C LYS A 101 16.45 -11.24 5.62
N LYS A 102 15.50 -12.03 5.10
CA LYS A 102 15.22 -12.08 3.64
C LYS A 102 14.82 -10.72 3.05
N LYS A 103 14.06 -9.91 3.80
CA LYS A 103 13.70 -8.54 3.37
C LYS A 103 14.93 -7.62 3.31
N THR A 104 15.81 -7.72 4.31
CA THR A 104 17.06 -6.95 4.36
C THR A 104 18.00 -7.35 3.24
N GLU A 105 18.14 -8.65 2.95
CA GLU A 105 18.95 -9.16 1.83
C GLU A 105 18.44 -8.62 0.49
N LYS A 106 17.12 -8.70 0.22
CA LYS A 106 16.52 -8.11 -0.98
C LYS A 106 16.71 -6.61 -1.08
N LEU A 107 16.68 -5.91 0.05
CA LEU A 107 16.94 -4.47 0.09
C LEU A 107 18.39 -4.16 -0.26
N LYS A 108 19.36 -4.94 0.25
CA LYS A 108 20.78 -4.83 -0.11
C LYS A 108 21.00 -5.07 -1.60
N GLU A 109 20.42 -6.14 -2.14
CA GLU A 109 20.48 -6.45 -3.58
C GLU A 109 19.90 -5.31 -4.43
N ARG A 110 18.74 -4.77 -4.04
CA ARG A 110 18.12 -3.62 -4.74
C ARG A 110 18.97 -2.36 -4.64
N ASN A 111 19.63 -2.13 -3.50
CA ASN A 111 20.50 -0.98 -3.31
C ASN A 111 21.85 -1.12 -4.04
N ALA A 112 22.30 -2.34 -4.33
CA ALA A 112 23.44 -2.59 -5.21
C ALA A 112 23.05 -2.36 -6.68
N ASN A 113 21.82 -2.73 -7.06
CA ASN A 113 21.29 -2.59 -8.42
C ASN A 113 20.34 -1.39 -8.52
N LYS A 114 20.80 -0.19 -8.12
CA LYS A 114 19.97 1.02 -8.23
C LYS A 114 19.66 1.31 -9.70
N LYS A 115 18.40 1.64 -9.97
CA LYS A 115 17.99 2.17 -11.27
C LYS A 115 18.45 3.62 -11.35
N SER A 116 19.22 3.96 -12.39
CA SER A 116 19.52 5.35 -12.71
C SER A 116 18.35 5.99 -13.44
N PHE A 117 18.23 7.30 -13.32
CA PHE A 117 17.25 8.08 -14.08
C PHE A 117 17.76 9.49 -14.37
N ASN A 118 17.38 10.05 -15.51
CA ASN A 118 17.68 11.43 -15.83
C ASN A 118 16.64 12.36 -15.17
N SER A 119 17.06 13.15 -14.17
CA SER A 119 16.16 14.02 -13.44
C SER A 119 15.47 15.07 -14.33
N ARG A 120 16.16 15.60 -15.34
CA ARG A 120 15.59 16.60 -16.25
C ARG A 120 14.49 16.01 -17.13
N GLU A 121 14.73 14.84 -17.70
CA GLU A 121 13.73 14.11 -18.49
C GLU A 121 12.49 13.78 -17.64
N PHE A 122 12.69 13.38 -16.39
CA PHE A 122 11.56 13.10 -15.48
C PHE A 122 10.75 14.35 -15.13
N LEU A 123 11.38 15.52 -14.98
CA LEU A 123 10.67 16.78 -14.74
C LEU A 123 9.83 17.18 -15.97
N ILE A 124 10.42 17.12 -17.17
CA ILE A 124 9.71 17.38 -18.44
C ILE A 124 8.53 16.42 -18.58
N LEU A 125 8.76 15.13 -18.40
CA LEU A 125 7.70 14.12 -18.46
C LEU A 125 6.60 14.37 -17.42
N THR A 126 6.96 14.83 -16.22
CA THR A 126 5.96 15.15 -15.18
C THR A 126 5.03 16.26 -15.65
N GLU A 127 5.56 17.32 -16.27
CA GLU A 127 4.75 18.41 -16.84
C GLU A 127 3.86 17.92 -17.99
N GLU A 128 4.41 17.15 -18.93
CA GLU A 128 3.66 16.56 -20.04
C GLU A 128 2.48 15.69 -19.55
N LEU A 129 2.72 14.87 -18.51
CA LEU A 129 1.69 14.02 -17.93
C LEU A 129 0.59 14.83 -17.23
N LEU A 130 0.94 15.93 -16.57
CA LEU A 130 -0.04 16.82 -15.89
C LEU A 130 -0.92 17.60 -16.88
N LEU A 131 -0.45 17.80 -18.11
CA LEU A 131 -1.22 18.41 -19.19
C LEU A 131 -2.07 17.39 -19.96
N SER A 132 -1.99 16.10 -19.63
CA SER A 132 -2.71 15.06 -20.34
C SER A 132 -4.20 15.05 -19.98
N ASN A 133 -5.06 14.90 -20.99
CA ASN A 133 -6.49 14.64 -20.82
C ASN A 133 -6.79 13.17 -20.45
N ARG A 134 -5.80 12.28 -20.51
CA ARG A 134 -5.98 10.86 -20.16
C ARG A 134 -5.80 10.68 -18.65
N PHE A 135 -6.80 10.10 -18.00
CA PHE A 135 -6.84 9.94 -16.56
C PHE A 135 -5.61 9.25 -15.98
N GLU A 136 -5.16 8.14 -16.56
CA GLU A 136 -4.01 7.38 -16.04
C GLU A 136 -2.71 8.19 -16.15
N LEU A 137 -2.54 8.95 -17.23
CA LEU A 137 -1.36 9.79 -17.45
C LEU A 137 -1.35 10.97 -16.48
N LEU A 138 -2.49 11.66 -16.35
CA LEU A 138 -2.69 12.72 -15.37
C LEU A 138 -2.42 12.23 -13.94
N TYR A 139 -2.92 11.05 -13.59
CA TYR A 139 -2.66 10.39 -12.31
C TYR A 139 -1.15 10.18 -12.11
N MET A 140 -0.47 9.62 -13.11
CA MET A 140 0.98 9.40 -13.07
C MET A 140 1.77 10.70 -12.89
N GLY A 141 1.37 11.78 -13.57
CA GLY A 141 1.94 13.12 -13.39
C GLY A 141 1.79 13.61 -11.96
N LEU A 142 0.60 13.48 -11.37
CA LEU A 142 0.34 13.87 -9.97
C LEU A 142 1.19 13.06 -8.97
N LEU A 143 1.46 11.79 -9.25
CA LEU A 143 2.33 10.96 -8.40
C LEU A 143 3.79 11.38 -8.45
N LEU A 144 4.31 11.65 -9.66
CA LEU A 144 5.67 12.14 -9.84
C LEU A 144 5.85 13.53 -9.22
N ALA A 145 4.85 14.40 -9.34
CA ALA A 145 4.87 15.74 -8.80
C ALA A 145 4.90 15.80 -7.28
N SER A 146 4.15 14.92 -6.60
CA SER A 146 3.87 15.00 -5.15
C SER A 146 4.50 13.90 -4.29
N GLY A 147 5.02 12.84 -4.92
CA GLY A 147 5.55 11.65 -4.23
C GLY A 147 4.53 10.91 -3.37
N ARG A 148 3.22 11.20 -3.53
CA ARG A 148 2.18 10.49 -2.79
C ARG A 148 2.09 9.03 -3.25
N ARG A 149 1.58 8.16 -2.39
CA ARG A 149 1.23 6.79 -2.80
C ARG A 149 0.04 6.86 -3.75
N SER A 150 -0.07 5.87 -4.63
CA SER A 150 -1.16 5.82 -5.60
C SER A 150 -2.53 6.00 -4.94
N LEU A 151 -2.89 5.15 -3.97
CA LEU A 151 -4.17 5.30 -3.25
C LEU A 151 -4.33 6.60 -2.45
N GLU A 152 -3.24 7.29 -2.09
CA GLU A 152 -3.31 8.58 -1.38
C GLU A 152 -3.85 9.71 -2.27
N LEU A 153 -3.67 9.64 -3.60
CA LEU A 153 -4.30 10.62 -4.52
C LEU A 153 -5.82 10.47 -4.61
N ILE A 154 -6.33 9.26 -4.36
CA ILE A 154 -7.77 8.99 -4.30
C ILE A 154 -8.32 9.33 -2.92
N ALA A 155 -7.66 8.88 -1.86
CA ALA A 155 -8.12 8.99 -0.47
C ALA A 155 -7.94 10.39 0.12
N GLY A 156 -6.89 11.10 -0.29
CA GLY A 156 -6.50 12.39 0.25
C GLY A 156 -7.01 13.57 -0.57
N SER A 157 -6.54 14.75 -0.16
CA SER A 157 -6.80 16.01 -0.85
C SER A 157 -5.63 16.96 -0.71
N PHE A 158 -5.51 17.86 -1.67
CA PHE A 158 -4.50 18.90 -1.70
C PHE A 158 -5.16 20.27 -1.62
N SER A 159 -4.49 21.18 -0.93
CA SER A 159 -4.93 22.57 -0.82
C SER A 159 -3.72 23.51 -0.83
N GLN A 160 -3.99 24.77 -1.12
CA GLN A 160 -2.97 25.80 -1.11
C GLN A 160 -2.54 26.11 0.32
N ASP A 161 -1.23 26.22 0.54
CA ASP A 161 -0.70 26.81 1.77
C ASP A 161 -0.75 28.33 1.66
N ASN A 162 -1.71 28.95 2.32
CA ASN A 162 -1.87 30.41 2.32
C ASN A 162 -0.96 31.11 3.34
N ASN A 163 -0.33 30.35 4.25
CA ASN A 163 0.47 30.89 5.34
C ASN A 163 1.96 30.97 4.98
N ASN A 164 2.45 30.11 4.08
CA ASN A 164 3.84 30.09 3.63
C ASN A 164 4.04 30.73 2.25
N ARG A 165 3.97 32.07 2.17
CA ARG A 165 4.25 32.82 0.93
C ARG A 165 5.68 32.68 0.39
N LYS A 166 6.62 32.12 1.17
CA LYS A 166 8.05 32.01 0.82
C LYS A 166 8.48 30.64 0.31
N GLU A 167 7.64 29.61 0.36
CA GLU A 167 7.98 28.28 -0.17
C GLU A 167 7.38 28.10 -1.55
N TYR A 168 8.18 28.39 -2.57
CA TYR A 168 7.71 28.60 -3.94
C TYR A 168 6.98 27.40 -4.57
N ASN A 169 7.09 26.17 -4.02
CA ASN A 169 6.42 24.98 -4.59
C ASN A 169 5.91 24.00 -3.52
N ASN A 170 5.36 24.49 -2.41
CA ASN A 170 4.78 23.62 -1.38
C ASN A 170 3.24 23.65 -1.40
N ILE A 171 2.63 22.51 -1.06
CA ILE A 171 1.18 22.36 -0.92
C ILE A 171 0.83 21.64 0.37
N LEU A 172 -0.38 21.87 0.89
CA LEU A 172 -0.90 21.10 2.01
C LEU A 172 -1.54 19.82 1.50
N PHE A 173 -1.16 18.69 2.09
CA PHE A 173 -1.75 17.39 1.82
C PHE A 173 -2.38 16.80 3.10
N GLN A 174 -3.58 16.26 2.97
CA GLN A 174 -4.23 15.43 3.98
C GLN A 174 -4.69 14.10 3.37
N GLY A 175 -4.90 13.08 4.20
CA GLY A 175 -5.26 11.72 3.77
C GLY A 175 -4.09 10.73 3.79
N GLN A 176 -3.15 10.90 4.72
CA GLN A 176 -1.99 10.02 4.86
C GLN A 176 -2.42 8.57 5.18
N LEU A 177 -2.12 7.64 4.28
CA LEU A 177 -2.40 6.21 4.49
C LEU A 177 -1.25 5.49 5.21
N LYS A 178 -1.50 4.26 5.68
CA LYS A 178 -0.52 3.38 6.34
C LYS A 178 0.13 4.01 7.59
N THR A 179 -0.61 4.88 8.28
CA THR A 179 -0.27 5.41 9.60
C THR A 179 -0.89 4.55 10.70
N ARG A 180 -0.22 4.46 11.85
CA ARG A 180 -0.80 3.88 13.08
C ARG A 180 -1.61 4.91 13.88
N ASP A 181 -1.33 6.18 13.66
CA ASP A 181 -2.02 7.30 14.28
C ASP A 181 -3.19 7.73 13.38
N PRO A 182 -4.45 7.55 13.83
CA PRO A 182 -5.64 7.95 13.08
C PRO A 182 -5.68 9.47 12.80
N LYS A 183 -5.11 10.30 13.68
CA LYS A 183 -5.14 11.75 13.53
C LYS A 183 -4.41 12.19 12.27
N ARG A 184 -3.28 11.55 11.95
CA ARG A 184 -2.48 11.83 10.74
C ARG A 184 -3.26 11.72 9.43
N PHE A 185 -4.35 10.96 9.37
CA PHE A 185 -5.19 10.93 8.17
C PHE A 185 -5.87 12.28 7.94
N ASN A 186 -6.33 12.94 9.01
CA ASN A 186 -7.08 14.20 8.99
C ASN A 186 -6.22 15.44 9.26
N THR A 187 -4.92 15.29 9.46
CA THR A 187 -4.02 16.43 9.74
C THR A 187 -3.29 16.83 8.45
N PRO A 188 -3.61 18.01 7.87
CA PRO A 188 -2.86 18.54 6.74
C PRO A 188 -1.39 18.81 7.12
N TYR A 189 -0.49 18.57 6.18
CA TYR A 189 0.92 18.92 6.34
C TYR A 189 1.53 19.35 5.00
N SER A 190 2.58 20.17 5.07
CA SER A 190 3.27 20.70 3.90
C SER A 190 4.05 19.59 3.17
N VAL A 191 3.91 19.57 1.85
CA VAL A 191 4.59 18.66 0.93
C VAL A 191 5.21 19.48 -0.19
N PRO A 192 6.51 19.34 -0.46
CA PRO A 192 7.12 19.99 -1.61
C PRO A 192 6.69 19.32 -2.92
N LEU A 193 6.64 20.10 -4.00
CA LEU A 193 6.38 19.61 -5.35
C LEU A 193 7.64 19.65 -6.18
N THR A 194 7.78 18.74 -7.13
CA THR A 194 8.88 18.78 -8.11
C THR A 194 8.64 19.76 -9.26
N ILE A 195 7.41 20.27 -9.38
CA ILE A 195 6.93 21.16 -10.45
C ILE A 195 6.18 22.37 -9.87
N ASP A 196 5.79 23.31 -10.73
CA ASP A 196 5.06 24.52 -10.34
C ASP A 196 3.75 24.22 -9.59
N LYS A 197 3.56 24.88 -8.44
CA LYS A 197 2.38 24.69 -7.60
C LYS A 197 1.05 24.91 -8.32
N ASN A 198 0.95 25.95 -9.16
CA ASN A 198 -0.29 26.29 -9.83
C ASN A 198 -0.62 25.28 -10.93
N LEU A 199 0.40 24.81 -11.66
CA LEU A 199 0.27 23.70 -12.60
C LEU A 199 -0.26 22.45 -11.90
N PHE A 200 0.33 22.07 -10.76
CA PHE A 200 -0.13 20.92 -9.97
C PHE A 200 -1.59 21.07 -9.54
N LEU A 201 -1.96 22.20 -8.93
CA LEU A 201 -3.31 22.41 -8.42
C LEU A 201 -4.35 22.45 -9.54
N SER A 202 -4.01 23.02 -10.69
CA SER A 202 -4.86 23.03 -11.88
C SER A 202 -5.09 21.62 -12.42
N ALA A 203 -4.01 20.85 -12.59
CA ALA A 203 -4.05 19.46 -13.00
C ALA A 203 -4.84 18.58 -12.01
N TYR A 204 -4.64 18.78 -10.71
CA TYR A 204 -5.38 18.08 -9.66
C TYR A 204 -6.88 18.42 -9.70
N SER A 205 -7.25 19.68 -9.94
CA SER A 205 -8.65 20.09 -10.12
C SER A 205 -9.30 19.39 -11.31
N VAL A 206 -8.61 19.29 -12.46
CA VAL A 206 -9.09 18.51 -13.61
C VAL A 206 -9.26 17.04 -13.23
N PHE A 207 -8.27 16.46 -12.57
CA PHE A 207 -8.28 15.06 -12.14
C PHE A 207 -9.51 14.72 -11.28
N VAL A 208 -9.75 15.48 -10.21
CA VAL A 208 -10.87 15.21 -9.28
C VAL A 208 -12.25 15.43 -9.91
N ASN A 209 -12.33 16.23 -10.98
CA ASN A 209 -13.58 16.50 -11.66
C ASN A 209 -13.95 15.45 -12.72
N THR A 210 -13.01 14.57 -13.10
CA THR A 210 -13.29 13.47 -14.03
C THR A 210 -14.31 12.47 -13.48
N SER A 211 -15.11 11.87 -14.37
CA SER A 211 -16.05 10.80 -14.01
C SER A 211 -15.35 9.58 -13.41
N GLN A 212 -14.19 9.21 -13.98
CA GLN A 212 -13.35 8.11 -13.53
C GLN A 212 -12.84 8.31 -12.09
N TYR A 213 -12.39 9.52 -11.73
CA TYR A 213 -12.03 9.83 -10.35
C TYR A 213 -13.21 9.61 -9.40
N LYS A 214 -14.38 10.16 -9.72
CA LYS A 214 -15.58 10.08 -8.88
C LYS A 214 -16.02 8.64 -8.66
N GLU A 215 -15.96 7.81 -9.70
CA GLU A 215 -16.25 6.38 -9.60
C GLU A 215 -15.25 5.66 -8.69
N ILE A 216 -13.95 5.85 -8.92
CA ILE A 216 -12.88 5.22 -8.12
C ILE A 216 -12.93 5.68 -6.66
N ARG A 217 -13.20 6.97 -6.43
CA ARG A 217 -13.38 7.56 -5.09
C ARG A 217 -14.56 6.89 -4.36
N LYS A 218 -15.69 6.73 -5.04
CA LYS A 218 -16.85 6.00 -4.49
C LYS A 218 -16.49 4.55 -4.14
N GLN A 219 -15.77 3.84 -5.02
CA GLN A 219 -15.31 2.47 -4.73
C GLN A 219 -14.36 2.41 -3.52
N TRP A 220 -13.54 3.44 -3.30
CA TRP A 220 -12.69 3.57 -2.13
C TRP A 220 -13.50 3.78 -0.85
N GLU A 221 -14.48 4.69 -0.87
CA GLU A 221 -15.39 4.97 0.25
C GLU A 221 -16.22 3.73 0.63
N ASP A 222 -16.66 2.97 -0.38
CA ASP A 222 -17.34 1.68 -0.23
C ASP A 222 -16.42 0.55 0.27
N LYS A 223 -15.12 0.81 0.49
CA LYS A 223 -14.10 -0.20 0.86
C LYS A 223 -13.95 -1.34 -0.16
N LYS A 224 -14.33 -1.11 -1.41
CA LYS A 224 -14.22 -2.05 -2.54
C LYS A 224 -12.92 -1.88 -3.32
N LEU A 225 -12.28 -0.72 -3.21
CA LEU A 225 -11.00 -0.44 -3.87
C LEU A 225 -9.81 -0.89 -3.02
N SER A 226 -8.82 -1.50 -3.68
CA SER A 226 -7.55 -1.88 -3.04
C SER A 226 -6.35 -1.18 -3.69
N ASP A 227 -5.25 -1.02 -2.92
CA ASP A 227 -3.95 -0.57 -3.44
C ASP A 227 -3.54 -1.32 -4.72
N TYR A 228 -3.85 -2.63 -4.76
CA TYR A 228 -3.50 -3.49 -5.89
C TYR A 228 -4.26 -3.09 -7.16
N ALA A 229 -5.56 -2.82 -7.06
CA ALA A 229 -6.40 -2.46 -8.21
C ALA A 229 -5.89 -1.18 -8.89
N ILE A 230 -5.59 -0.15 -8.11
CA ILE A 230 -4.98 1.09 -8.62
C ILE A 230 -3.61 0.83 -9.25
N ASN A 231 -2.76 0.04 -8.60
CA ASN A 231 -1.45 -0.25 -9.17
C ASN A 231 -1.53 -1.03 -10.49
N GLN A 232 -2.54 -1.90 -10.68
CA GLN A 232 -2.77 -2.57 -11.95
C GLN A 232 -3.27 -1.62 -13.05
N LEU A 233 -4.13 -0.66 -12.69
CA LEU A 233 -4.58 0.39 -13.61
C LEU A 233 -3.38 1.14 -14.20
N LEU A 234 -2.49 1.64 -13.33
CA LEU A 234 -1.33 2.42 -13.73
C LEU A 234 -0.22 1.59 -14.39
N LYS A 235 -0.11 0.30 -14.04
CA LYS A 235 0.95 -0.59 -14.57
C LYS A 235 0.91 -0.68 -16.09
N ARG A 236 -0.27 -0.67 -16.72
CA ARG A 236 -0.40 -0.78 -18.17
C ARG A 236 0.24 0.40 -18.89
N GLU A 237 0.02 1.61 -18.39
CA GLU A 237 0.60 2.82 -18.99
C GLU A 237 2.08 2.97 -18.64
N LEU A 238 2.49 2.58 -17.43
CA LEU A 238 3.91 2.51 -17.06
C LEU A 238 4.73 1.63 -18.01
N ILE A 239 4.19 0.47 -18.40
CA ILE A 239 4.90 -0.43 -19.34
C ILE A 239 5.11 0.27 -20.69
N LYS A 240 4.13 1.04 -21.17
CA LYS A 240 4.23 1.76 -22.44
C LYS A 240 5.26 2.89 -22.38
N LEU A 241 5.26 3.65 -21.28
CA LEU A 241 6.14 4.82 -21.13
C LEU A 241 7.60 4.45 -20.82
N PHE A 242 7.80 3.36 -20.08
CA PHE A 242 9.11 3.05 -19.49
C PHE A 242 9.64 1.66 -19.84
N ASP A 243 8.99 0.95 -20.77
CA ASP A 243 9.39 -0.40 -21.18
C ASP A 243 9.64 -1.34 -19.98
N SER A 244 8.71 -1.32 -19.02
CA SER A 244 8.78 -2.07 -17.75
C SER A 244 9.97 -1.76 -16.83
N LYS A 245 10.80 -0.76 -17.14
CA LYS A 245 11.95 -0.38 -16.30
C LYS A 245 11.53 0.15 -14.94
N PHE A 246 10.36 0.80 -14.84
CA PHE A 246 9.88 1.42 -13.60
C PHE A 246 8.57 0.80 -13.07
N LEU A 247 8.43 0.82 -11.75
CA LEU A 247 7.21 0.47 -11.02
C LEU A 247 6.52 1.74 -10.49
N VAL A 248 5.23 1.67 -10.19
CA VAL A 248 4.49 2.78 -9.52
C VAL A 248 5.20 3.21 -8.23
N SER A 249 5.77 2.27 -7.48
CA SER A 249 6.50 2.57 -6.24
C SER A 249 7.78 3.38 -6.49
N ASP A 250 8.35 3.30 -7.68
CA ASP A 250 9.59 4.00 -8.02
C ASP A 250 9.36 5.50 -8.17
N PHE A 251 8.14 5.93 -8.52
CA PHE A 251 7.79 7.36 -8.63
C PHE A 251 8.02 8.12 -7.33
N ARG A 252 7.64 7.52 -6.19
CA ARG A 252 7.92 8.11 -4.89
C ARG A 252 9.41 8.18 -4.59
N ALA A 253 10.20 7.18 -5.02
CA ALA A 253 11.64 7.18 -4.83
C ALA A 253 12.30 8.27 -5.67
N ILE A 254 11.92 8.39 -6.94
CA ILE A 254 12.37 9.41 -7.89
C ILE A 254 12.05 10.82 -7.35
N TYR A 255 10.80 11.06 -6.98
CA TYR A 255 10.37 12.29 -6.30
C TYR A 255 11.26 12.61 -5.10
N THR A 256 11.50 11.62 -4.23
CA THR A 256 12.27 11.83 -3.00
C THR A 256 13.71 12.22 -3.32
N THR A 257 14.34 11.56 -4.31
CA THR A 257 15.68 11.90 -4.77
C THR A 257 15.75 13.32 -5.33
N ILE A 258 14.79 13.71 -6.19
CA ILE A 258 14.75 15.06 -6.78
C ILE A 258 14.61 16.14 -5.69
N ILE A 259 13.66 15.96 -4.76
CA ILE A 259 13.45 16.92 -3.68
C ILE A 259 14.68 17.00 -2.78
N LEU A 260 15.22 15.87 -2.33
CA LEU A 260 16.38 15.89 -1.43
C LEU A 260 17.61 16.52 -2.08
N LYS A 261 17.80 16.33 -3.40
CA LYS A 261 18.86 17.01 -4.16
C LYS A 261 18.61 18.52 -4.26
N ARG A 262 17.37 18.95 -4.54
CA ARG A 262 17.00 20.37 -4.62
C ARG A 262 17.22 21.09 -3.29
N GLU A 263 16.89 20.44 -2.18
CA GLU A 263 17.06 20.99 -0.83
C GLU A 263 18.50 20.85 -0.30
N GLY A 264 19.45 20.36 -1.10
CA GLY A 264 20.87 20.29 -0.74
C GLY A 264 21.26 19.15 0.20
N TYR A 265 20.40 18.14 0.40
CA TYR A 265 20.72 16.98 1.24
C TYR A 265 21.66 15.96 0.56
N PHE A 266 21.85 16.06 -0.76
CA PHE A 266 22.78 15.21 -1.52
C PHE A 266 23.60 16.03 -2.52
N ASN A 267 24.91 15.81 -2.53
CA ASN A 267 25.88 16.42 -3.44
C ASN A 267 26.50 15.37 -4.37
N ASP A 268 25.68 14.59 -5.08
CA ASP A 268 26.19 13.58 -6.00
C ASP A 268 25.88 13.96 -7.46
N SER A 269 26.93 13.90 -8.29
CA SER A 269 26.94 14.16 -9.74
C SER A 269 26.12 13.17 -10.56
N TYR A 270 25.59 12.10 -9.94
CA TYR A 270 24.83 11.03 -10.59
C TYR A 270 23.52 10.77 -9.85
N GLY A 271 22.41 10.75 -10.61
CA GLY A 271 21.07 10.37 -10.18
C GLY A 271 20.74 8.91 -10.50
#